data_AF-A0A871BCH6-F1
#
_entry.id   AF-A0A871BCH6-F1
#
_cell.length_a   1.000
_cell.length_b   1.000
_cell.length_c   1.000
_cell.angle_alpha   90.00
_cell.angle_beta   90.00
_cell.angle_gamma   90.00
#
_symmetry.space_group_name_H-M   'P 1'
#
loop_
_entity.id
_entity.type
_entity.pdbx_description
1 polymer ?
#
loop_
_entity_poly.entity_id
_entity_poly.type
_entity_poly.pdbx_seq_one_letter_code
_entity_poly.pdbx_strand_id
1 'polypeptide(L)'
;MRIVPPRLYGAVVHSSVFLGASTIAEVFVASALAGIAPNAALVVGFLITVGVYNFDKLADLDADAENYAERTAFVASHPRVYAACSVVAVAVAIWLAVRHGGVYALGLTLFPGVVAAFYSVPLVPLSSVDRLKDVFLVNTATVSLAWAVPVAFIPLAVAATAPEYAAGAAGAAVAALWFFFRSAISVEVHNVRDVTGDARNGVETLPTVVGVRRTQLGLYGLELVSLGLVWAASWVGVVPAWAPVALLPSVAYSTWITHALTGSSRSVERLCTLRDGEGVLMAVGVAVVASVAGPAGAFV
;
A
#
# COMPACT_ATOMS: atom_id res chain seq x y z
N MET A 1 22.80 -13.51 22.15
CA MET A 1 23.37 -12.24 21.65
C MET A 1 22.44 -11.68 20.58
N ARG A 2 21.77 -10.54 20.84
CA ARG A 2 21.04 -9.83 19.78
C ARG A 2 22.05 -8.96 19.03
N ILE A 3 22.23 -9.22 17.73
CA ILE A 3 23.27 -8.64 16.86
C ILE A 3 23.02 -7.15 16.56
N VAL A 4 21.88 -6.61 16.98
CA VAL A 4 21.45 -5.23 16.74
C VAL A 4 21.10 -4.57 18.08
N PRO A 5 21.58 -3.34 18.37
CA PRO A 5 21.21 -2.62 19.59
C PRO A 5 19.67 -2.51 19.70
N PRO A 6 19.06 -2.67 20.88
CA PRO A 6 17.59 -2.63 21.05
C PRO A 6 16.96 -1.35 20.48
N ARG A 7 17.68 -0.23 20.54
CA ARG A 7 17.27 1.06 19.97
C ARG A 7 17.31 1.11 18.45
N LEU A 8 18.31 0.46 17.83
CA LEU A 8 18.43 0.37 16.37
C LEU A 8 17.42 -0.63 15.81
N TYR A 9 17.18 -1.73 16.54
CA TYR A 9 16.13 -2.69 16.25
C TYR A 9 14.74 -2.03 16.37
N GLY A 10 14.46 -1.32 17.47
CA GLY A 10 13.22 -0.56 17.63
C GLY A 10 13.04 0.54 16.57
N ALA A 11 14.11 1.25 16.21
CA ALA A 11 14.07 2.24 15.12
C ALA A 11 13.76 1.58 13.77
N VAL A 12 14.37 0.44 13.42
CA VAL A 12 14.10 -0.23 12.13
C VAL A 12 12.73 -0.91 12.12
N VAL A 13 12.33 -1.56 13.22
CA VAL A 13 11.08 -2.34 13.33
C VAL A 13 9.86 -1.43 13.50
N HIS A 14 9.99 -0.30 14.22
CA HIS A 14 8.89 0.63 14.45
C HIS A 14 8.88 1.82 13.50
N SER A 15 9.96 2.08 12.76
CA SER A 15 9.94 3.12 11.71
C SER A 15 9.08 2.71 10.53
N SER A 16 8.53 3.72 9.86
CA SER A 16 7.78 3.55 8.62
C SER A 16 8.69 3.34 7.40
N VAL A 17 9.99 3.12 7.60
CA VAL A 17 11.00 2.96 6.53
C VAL A 17 10.79 1.65 5.79
N PHE A 18 10.47 0.56 6.49
CA PHE A 18 10.15 -0.72 5.83
C PHE A 18 8.96 -0.56 4.88
N LEU A 19 7.89 0.09 5.37
CA LEU A 19 6.70 0.35 4.56
C LEU A 19 7.02 1.27 3.38
N GLY A 20 7.80 2.35 3.59
CA GLY A 20 8.26 3.21 2.51
C GLY A 20 9.11 2.47 1.47
N ALA A 21 9.99 1.56 1.90
CA ALA A 21 10.78 0.72 0.98
C ALA A 21 9.90 -0.25 0.19
N SER A 22 8.84 -0.79 0.81
CA SER A 22 7.81 -1.55 0.10
C SER A 22 7.09 -0.68 -0.94
N THR A 23 6.76 0.58 -0.60
CA THR A 23 6.16 1.52 -1.56
C THR A 23 7.08 1.80 -2.77
N ILE A 24 8.40 1.84 -2.60
CA ILE A 24 9.33 1.93 -3.74
C ILE A 24 9.09 0.74 -4.69
N ALA A 25 9.01 -0.47 -4.15
CA ALA A 25 8.80 -1.68 -4.93
C ALA A 25 7.43 -1.68 -5.65
N GLU A 26 6.37 -1.22 -4.98
CA GLU A 26 5.04 -1.08 -5.56
C GLU A 26 5.01 -0.05 -6.70
N VAL A 27 5.59 1.13 -6.48
CA VAL A 27 5.68 2.19 -7.50
C VAL A 27 6.54 1.73 -8.68
N PHE A 28 7.60 0.96 -8.44
CA PHE A 28 8.41 0.34 -9.50
C PHE A 28 7.60 -0.63 -10.35
N VAL A 29 6.83 -1.52 -9.71
CA VAL A 29 5.95 -2.48 -10.40
C VAL A 29 4.87 -1.74 -11.19
N ALA A 30 4.23 -0.73 -10.60
CA ALA A 30 3.26 0.10 -11.30
C ALA A 30 3.85 0.78 -12.54
N SER A 31 5.08 1.30 -12.42
CA SER A 31 5.81 1.91 -13.52
C SER A 31 6.06 0.90 -14.64
N ALA A 32 6.51 -0.32 -14.30
CA ALA A 32 6.73 -1.38 -15.28
C ALA A 32 5.45 -1.84 -15.99
N LEU A 33 4.33 -1.97 -15.26
CA LEU A 33 3.01 -2.26 -15.86
C LEU A 33 2.54 -1.16 -16.81
N ALA A 34 2.90 0.09 -16.53
CA ALA A 34 2.56 1.25 -17.35
C ALA A 34 3.57 1.54 -18.48
N GLY A 35 4.64 0.76 -18.62
CA GLY A 35 5.72 1.04 -19.60
C GLY A 35 6.51 2.31 -19.29
N ILE A 36 6.59 2.70 -18.03
CA ILE A 36 7.25 3.92 -17.57
C ILE A 36 8.57 3.56 -16.89
N ALA A 37 9.67 4.14 -17.37
CA ALA A 37 10.97 3.95 -16.76
C ALA A 37 11.01 4.51 -15.31
N PRO A 38 11.81 3.91 -14.41
CA PRO A 38 11.96 4.38 -13.03
C PRO A 38 12.34 5.86 -12.99
N ASN A 39 11.61 6.64 -12.18
CA ASN A 39 11.77 8.08 -12.10
C ASN A 39 11.61 8.59 -10.64
N ALA A 40 11.53 9.91 -10.46
CA ALA A 40 11.42 10.55 -9.14
C ALA A 40 10.21 10.06 -8.31
N ALA A 41 9.19 9.48 -8.93
CA ALA A 41 8.03 8.90 -8.26
C ALA A 41 8.38 7.86 -7.19
N LEU A 42 9.45 7.08 -7.39
CA LEU A 42 9.92 6.10 -6.40
C LEU A 42 10.27 6.78 -5.07
N VAL A 43 10.99 7.89 -5.14
CA VAL A 43 11.42 8.66 -3.95
C VAL A 43 10.22 9.41 -3.36
N VAL A 44 9.33 9.94 -4.19
CA VAL A 44 8.08 10.57 -3.73
C VAL A 44 7.23 9.58 -2.94
N GLY A 45 7.01 8.36 -3.48
CA GLY A 45 6.27 7.28 -2.82
C GLY A 45 6.90 6.87 -1.48
N PHE A 46 8.22 6.69 -1.46
CA PHE A 46 8.95 6.41 -0.22
C PHE A 46 8.71 7.48 0.85
N LEU A 47 8.94 8.75 0.50
CA LEU A 47 8.89 9.87 1.43
C LEU A 47 7.48 10.15 1.93
N ILE A 48 6.46 10.08 1.06
CA ILE A 48 5.07 10.30 1.47
C ILE A 48 4.61 9.18 2.41
N THR A 49 4.95 7.91 2.14
CA THR A 49 4.64 6.79 3.04
C THR A 49 5.32 6.97 4.38
N VAL A 50 6.63 7.26 4.41
CA VAL A 50 7.35 7.50 5.67
C VAL A 50 6.75 8.68 6.44
N GLY A 51 6.42 9.75 5.72
CA GLY A 51 5.87 10.97 6.28
C GLY A 51 4.51 10.75 6.94
N VAL A 52 3.56 10.23 6.17
CA VAL A 52 2.18 9.97 6.61
C VAL A 52 2.15 8.96 7.74
N TYR A 53 2.83 7.81 7.61
CA TYR A 53 2.77 6.78 8.65
C TYR A 53 3.53 7.15 9.93
N ASN A 54 4.56 7.99 9.86
CA ASN A 54 5.16 8.53 11.08
C ASN A 54 4.23 9.52 11.79
N PHE A 55 3.45 10.30 11.04
CA PHE A 55 2.46 11.22 11.61
C PHE A 55 1.29 10.44 12.21
N ASP A 56 0.78 9.44 11.50
CA ASP A 56 -0.28 8.53 11.93
C ASP A 56 0.05 7.88 13.28
N LYS A 57 1.24 7.25 13.39
CA LYS A 57 1.75 6.68 14.65
C LYS A 57 1.86 7.68 15.79
N LEU A 58 2.04 8.97 15.52
CA LEU A 58 2.07 10.01 16.54
C LEU A 58 0.67 10.48 16.94
N ALA A 59 -0.25 10.56 15.97
CA ALA A 59 -1.61 11.00 16.20
C ALA A 59 -2.42 9.96 16.98
N ASP A 60 -2.18 8.67 16.69
CA ASP A 60 -3.00 7.56 17.19
C ASP A 60 -2.33 6.78 18.33
N LEU A 61 -1.43 7.40 19.10
CA LEU A 61 -0.74 6.74 20.22
C LEU A 61 -1.70 6.05 21.21
N ASP A 62 -2.79 6.73 21.59
CA ASP A 62 -3.76 6.18 22.55
C ASP A 62 -4.58 5.03 21.93
N ALA A 63 -5.00 5.18 20.67
CA ALA A 63 -5.78 4.18 19.95
C ALA A 63 -4.94 2.91 19.64
N ASP A 64 -3.67 3.09 19.32
CA ASP A 64 -2.74 2.02 19.01
C ASP A 64 -2.22 1.29 20.25
N ALA A 65 -2.36 1.85 21.46
CA ALA A 65 -1.80 1.25 22.67
C ALA A 65 -2.37 -0.15 22.97
N GLU A 66 -3.64 -0.41 22.60
CA GLU A 66 -4.30 -1.71 22.79
C GLU A 66 -3.74 -2.78 21.83
N ASN A 67 -3.46 -2.40 20.58
CA ASN A 67 -3.03 -3.32 19.52
C ASN A 67 -1.49 -3.39 19.35
N TYR A 68 -0.75 -2.36 19.77
CA TYR A 68 0.68 -2.17 19.47
C TYR A 68 1.49 -1.56 20.61
N ALA A 69 1.29 -2.02 21.85
CA ALA A 69 1.93 -1.46 23.05
C ALA A 69 3.44 -1.17 22.93
N GLU A 70 4.24 -2.10 22.38
CA GLU A 70 5.69 -1.91 22.22
C GLU A 70 6.04 -0.80 21.21
N ARG A 71 5.33 -0.76 20.06
CA ARG A 71 5.50 0.28 19.03
C ARG A 71 5.13 1.64 19.58
N THR A 72 3.97 1.72 20.24
CA THR A 72 3.45 2.95 20.83
C THR A 72 4.41 3.51 21.87
N ALA A 73 4.94 2.67 22.76
CA ALA A 73 5.93 3.10 23.75
C ALA A 73 7.22 3.65 23.11
N PHE A 74 7.67 3.03 22.01
CA PHE A 74 8.84 3.51 21.28
C PHE A 74 8.59 4.87 20.60
N VAL A 75 7.44 5.04 19.94
CA VAL A 75 7.07 6.29 19.26
C VAL A 75 6.89 7.42 20.29
N ALA A 76 6.19 7.14 21.40
CA ALA A 76 5.94 8.11 22.49
C ALA A 76 7.22 8.58 23.18
N SER A 77 8.31 7.80 23.13
CA SER A 77 9.61 8.21 23.67
C SER A 77 10.42 9.11 22.72
N HIS A 78 10.03 9.26 21.45
CA HIS A 78 10.74 10.06 20.45
C HIS A 78 9.83 10.97 19.60
N PRO A 79 8.84 11.69 20.17
CA PRO A 79 7.80 12.37 19.38
C PRO A 79 8.35 13.45 18.46
N ARG A 80 9.36 14.22 18.93
CA ARG A 80 10.00 15.27 18.13
C ARG A 80 10.73 14.72 16.91
N VAL A 81 11.34 13.54 17.03
CA VAL A 81 12.07 12.90 15.92
C VAL A 81 11.08 12.44 14.86
N TYR A 82 10.01 11.74 15.26
CA TYR A 82 8.96 11.32 14.32
C TYR A 82 8.29 12.52 13.64
N ALA A 83 7.99 13.59 14.37
CA ALA A 83 7.39 14.79 13.82
C ALA A 83 8.34 15.49 12.83
N ALA A 84 9.60 15.68 13.20
CA ALA A 84 10.60 16.31 12.32
C ALA A 84 10.84 15.46 11.06
N CYS A 85 11.01 14.14 11.20
CA CYS A 85 11.15 13.25 10.06
C CYS A 85 9.90 13.26 9.16
N SER A 86 8.71 13.31 9.75
CA SER A 86 7.45 13.38 8.99
C SER A 86 7.36 14.67 8.19
N VAL A 87 7.57 15.82 8.82
CA VAL A 87 7.53 17.14 8.16
C VAL A 87 8.57 17.23 7.04
N VAL A 88 9.81 16.81 7.31
CA VAL A 88 10.87 16.84 6.29
C VAL A 88 10.54 15.90 5.13
N ALA A 89 10.08 14.67 5.41
CA ALA A 89 9.74 13.72 4.36
C ALA A 89 8.60 14.23 3.47
N VAL A 90 7.51 14.74 4.06
CA VAL A 90 6.37 15.31 3.33
C VAL A 90 6.80 16.54 2.52
N ALA A 91 7.57 17.46 3.11
CA ALA A 91 8.03 18.66 2.41
C ALA A 91 8.92 18.33 1.20
N VAL A 92 9.85 17.38 1.35
CA VAL A 92 10.73 16.93 0.26
C VAL A 92 9.94 16.16 -0.80
N ALA A 93 8.96 15.34 -0.40
CA ALA A 93 8.07 14.63 -1.32
C ALA A 93 7.27 15.61 -2.20
N ILE A 94 6.66 16.62 -1.58
CA ILE A 94 5.92 17.68 -2.28
C ILE A 94 6.84 18.44 -3.23
N TRP A 95 8.04 18.83 -2.77
CA TRP A 95 9.00 19.54 -3.60
C TRP A 95 9.40 18.71 -4.83
N LEU A 96 9.72 17.42 -4.66
CA LEU A 96 10.05 16.51 -5.76
C LEU A 96 8.86 16.31 -6.72
N ALA A 97 7.65 16.11 -6.18
CA ALA A 97 6.44 15.93 -6.97
C ALA A 97 6.16 17.16 -7.85
N VAL A 98 6.19 18.36 -7.27
CA VAL A 98 5.99 19.62 -8.01
C VAL A 98 7.12 19.86 -9.03
N ARG A 99 8.38 19.61 -8.63
CA ARG A 99 9.56 19.79 -9.48
C ARG A 99 9.48 18.98 -10.77
N HIS A 100 8.99 17.75 -10.70
CA HIS A 100 9.02 16.81 -11.82
C HIS A 100 7.67 16.59 -12.52
N GLY A 101 6.53 16.68 -11.81
CA GLY A 101 5.20 16.42 -12.36
C GLY A 101 4.15 17.51 -12.10
N GLY A 102 4.57 18.67 -11.58
CA GLY A 102 3.71 19.84 -11.42
C GLY A 102 2.48 19.61 -10.54
N VAL A 103 1.35 20.23 -10.94
CA VAL A 103 0.10 20.20 -10.16
C VAL A 103 -0.54 18.82 -10.07
N TYR A 104 -0.37 17.97 -11.10
CA TYR A 104 -0.92 16.61 -11.09
C TYR A 104 -0.20 15.71 -10.09
N ALA A 105 1.14 15.75 -10.09
CA ALA A 105 1.92 15.01 -9.11
C ALA A 105 1.68 15.53 -7.69
N LEU A 106 1.54 16.86 -7.51
CA LEU A 106 1.14 17.44 -6.22
C LEU A 106 -0.22 16.88 -5.75
N GLY A 107 -1.24 16.89 -6.61
CA GLY A 107 -2.56 16.37 -6.27
C GLY A 107 -2.51 14.90 -5.84
N LEU A 108 -1.76 14.07 -6.56
CA LEU A 108 -1.58 12.65 -6.23
C LEU A 108 -0.77 12.45 -4.93
N THR A 109 0.25 13.26 -4.66
CA THR A 109 1.01 13.20 -3.40
C THR A 109 0.16 13.61 -2.20
N LEU A 110 -0.76 14.56 -2.35
CA LEU A 110 -1.66 14.99 -1.28
C LEU A 110 -2.90 14.08 -1.14
N PHE A 111 -3.21 13.29 -2.16
CA PHE A 111 -4.42 12.45 -2.23
C PHE A 111 -4.63 11.57 -0.99
N PRO A 112 -3.62 10.81 -0.48
CA PRO A 112 -3.80 10.01 0.74
C PRO A 112 -4.23 10.83 1.95
N GLY A 113 -3.65 12.02 2.13
CA GLY A 113 -3.98 12.90 3.26
C GLY A 113 -5.41 13.46 3.17
N VAL A 114 -5.86 13.81 1.96
CA VAL A 114 -7.25 14.23 1.73
C VAL A 114 -8.20 13.08 2.03
N VAL A 115 -7.92 11.88 1.53
CA VAL A 115 -8.73 10.68 1.79
C VAL A 115 -8.77 10.36 3.29
N ALA A 116 -7.63 10.45 3.98
CA ALA A 116 -7.53 10.23 5.42
C ALA A 116 -8.40 11.23 6.22
N ALA A 117 -8.51 12.49 5.78
CA ALA A 117 -9.38 13.47 6.41
C ALA A 117 -10.86 13.05 6.34
N PHE A 118 -11.36 12.64 5.17
CA PHE A 118 -12.75 12.13 5.03
C PHE A 118 -12.95 10.78 5.71
N TYR A 119 -11.88 9.99 5.88
CA TYR A 119 -11.91 8.71 6.57
C TYR A 119 -12.06 8.85 8.08
N SER A 120 -11.34 9.78 8.71
CA SER A 120 -11.24 9.87 10.17
C SER A 120 -12.07 11.00 10.80
N VAL A 121 -12.37 12.05 10.05
CA VAL A 121 -13.05 13.27 10.54
C VAL A 121 -14.48 13.31 9.98
N PRO A 122 -15.48 13.83 10.74
CA PRO A 122 -16.87 13.93 10.29
C PRO A 122 -17.06 14.99 9.18
N LEU A 123 -16.50 14.74 8.00
CA LEU A 123 -16.47 15.64 6.85
C LEU A 123 -17.32 15.12 5.68
N VAL A 124 -17.93 13.94 5.80
CA VAL A 124 -18.75 13.37 4.74
C VAL A 124 -20.08 14.13 4.69
N PRO A 125 -20.43 14.75 3.54
CA PRO A 125 -21.62 15.59 3.44
C PRO A 125 -22.89 14.75 3.18
N LEU A 126 -23.09 13.67 3.92
CA LEU A 126 -24.26 12.78 3.83
C LEU A 126 -24.95 12.71 5.19
N SER A 127 -26.27 12.85 5.21
CA SER A 127 -27.06 12.96 6.45
C SER A 127 -27.02 11.74 7.37
N SER A 128 -26.50 10.60 6.89
CA SER A 128 -26.44 9.33 7.63
C SER A 128 -25.01 8.78 7.76
N VAL A 129 -23.99 9.51 7.29
CA VAL A 129 -22.61 9.08 7.30
C VAL A 129 -21.74 10.25 7.72
N ASP A 130 -21.17 10.15 8.93
CA ASP A 130 -20.24 11.15 9.43
C ASP A 130 -18.84 10.92 8.81
N ARG A 131 -18.37 9.66 8.80
CA ARG A 131 -17.01 9.30 8.35
C ARG A 131 -17.04 8.10 7.41
N LEU A 132 -16.11 8.05 6.45
CA LEU A 132 -16.03 6.91 5.51
C LEU A 132 -15.68 5.60 6.20
N LYS A 133 -14.97 5.64 7.33
CA LYS A 133 -14.59 4.44 8.09
C LYS A 133 -15.77 3.73 8.77
N ASP A 134 -16.89 4.43 8.95
CA ASP A 134 -18.06 3.91 9.66
C ASP A 134 -19.01 3.13 8.72
N VAL A 135 -18.73 3.10 7.41
CA VAL A 135 -19.56 2.42 6.43
C VAL A 135 -18.90 1.11 5.97
N PHE A 136 -19.62 0.00 6.16
CA PHE A 136 -19.18 -1.33 5.76
C PHE A 136 -18.71 -1.38 4.29
N LEU A 137 -17.56 -2.00 4.05
CA LEU A 137 -16.81 -2.07 2.78
C LEU A 137 -16.25 -0.74 2.26
N VAL A 138 -16.89 0.39 2.55
CA VAL A 138 -16.36 1.71 2.19
C VAL A 138 -15.09 2.00 2.96
N ASN A 139 -14.98 1.53 4.21
CA ASN A 139 -13.73 1.58 4.97
C ASN A 139 -12.54 0.97 4.19
N THR A 140 -12.68 -0.28 3.76
CA THR A 140 -11.68 -1.01 3.00
C THR A 140 -11.44 -0.40 1.63
N ALA A 141 -12.49 -0.05 0.90
CA ALA A 141 -12.36 0.57 -0.42
C ALA A 141 -11.63 1.92 -0.35
N THR A 142 -11.91 2.73 0.67
CA THR A 142 -11.31 4.05 0.87
C THR A 142 -9.80 3.93 1.11
N VAL A 143 -9.38 3.07 2.04
CA VAL A 143 -7.96 2.82 2.30
C VAL A 143 -7.27 2.22 1.07
N SER A 144 -7.94 1.31 0.37
CA SER A 144 -7.40 0.69 -0.85
C SER A 144 -7.19 1.71 -1.97
N LEU A 145 -8.11 2.65 -2.15
CA LEU A 145 -7.97 3.74 -3.12
C LEU A 145 -6.86 4.71 -2.74
N ALA A 146 -6.75 5.05 -1.45
CA ALA A 146 -5.71 5.93 -0.93
C ALA A 146 -4.29 5.41 -1.24
N TRP A 147 -4.13 4.09 -1.33
CA TRP A 147 -2.89 3.45 -1.76
C TRP A 147 -2.78 3.31 -3.29
N ALA A 148 -3.80 2.72 -3.91
CA ALA A 148 -3.75 2.32 -5.30
C ALA A 148 -3.57 3.50 -6.28
N VAL A 149 -4.28 4.60 -6.05
CA VAL A 149 -4.27 5.77 -6.93
C VAL A 149 -2.87 6.42 -6.99
N PRO A 150 -2.25 6.84 -5.88
CA PRO A 150 -0.93 7.46 -5.95
C PRO A 150 0.16 6.49 -6.43
N VAL A 151 0.14 5.23 -5.99
CA VAL A 151 1.14 4.24 -6.41
C VAL A 151 1.13 4.07 -7.94
N ALA A 152 -0.05 4.01 -8.54
CA ALA A 152 -0.20 3.79 -9.96
C ALA A 152 0.04 5.04 -10.82
N PHE A 153 -0.43 6.21 -10.37
CA PHE A 153 -0.47 7.41 -11.22
C PHE A 153 0.66 8.41 -10.96
N ILE A 154 1.36 8.39 -9.83
CA ILE A 154 2.50 9.29 -9.61
C ILE A 154 3.62 9.08 -10.65
N PRO A 155 4.02 7.85 -11.03
CA PRO A 155 5.00 7.63 -12.10
C PRO A 155 4.61 8.30 -13.41
N LEU A 156 3.32 8.20 -13.77
CA LEU A 156 2.76 8.83 -14.96
C LEU A 156 2.76 10.35 -14.84
N ALA A 157 2.33 10.93 -13.72
CA ALA A 157 2.33 12.38 -13.53
C ALA A 157 3.74 12.99 -13.60
N VAL A 158 4.74 12.27 -13.09
CA VAL A 158 6.16 12.65 -13.17
C VAL A 158 6.71 12.52 -14.61
N ALA A 159 6.25 11.52 -15.38
CA ALA A 159 6.68 11.29 -16.76
C ALA A 159 5.90 12.12 -17.80
N ALA A 160 4.69 12.56 -17.49
CA ALA A 160 3.73 13.21 -18.41
C ALA A 160 4.20 14.56 -18.99
N THR A 161 5.37 15.06 -18.57
CA THR A 161 6.03 16.19 -19.22
C THR A 161 6.60 15.83 -20.60
N ALA A 162 6.68 14.54 -20.95
CA ALA A 162 7.10 14.06 -22.26
C ALA A 162 5.90 13.45 -23.07
N PRO A 163 5.71 13.82 -24.36
CA PRO A 163 4.57 13.40 -25.19
C PRO A 163 4.40 11.88 -25.37
N GLU A 164 5.49 11.13 -25.27
CA GLU A 164 5.55 9.67 -25.43
C GLU A 164 4.81 8.89 -24.32
N TYR A 165 4.51 9.52 -23.20
CA TYR A 165 3.92 8.85 -22.03
C TYR A 165 2.39 8.88 -21.96
N ALA A 166 1.71 9.49 -22.95
CA ALA A 166 0.25 9.40 -23.07
C ALA A 166 -0.25 7.94 -23.24
N ALA A 167 0.60 7.06 -23.79
CA ALA A 167 0.30 5.63 -23.95
C ALA A 167 0.27 4.86 -22.61
N GLY A 168 0.96 5.35 -21.57
CA GLY A 168 1.06 4.67 -20.27
C GLY A 168 -0.19 4.76 -19.39
N ALA A 169 -1.19 5.59 -19.75
CA ALA A 169 -2.38 5.82 -18.94
C ALA A 169 -3.24 4.56 -18.75
N ALA A 170 -3.37 3.73 -19.80
CA ALA A 170 -4.13 2.49 -19.71
C ALA A 170 -3.42 1.45 -18.80
N GLY A 171 -2.10 1.33 -18.92
CA GLY A 171 -1.30 0.48 -18.04
C GLY A 171 -1.31 0.98 -16.59
N ALA A 172 -1.26 2.29 -16.36
CA ALA A 172 -1.42 2.90 -15.03
C ALA A 172 -2.82 2.62 -14.43
N ALA A 173 -3.88 2.65 -15.24
CA ALA A 173 -5.22 2.28 -14.77
C ALA A 173 -5.33 0.79 -14.38
N VAL A 174 -4.69 -0.10 -15.13
CA VAL A 174 -4.58 -1.52 -14.76
C VAL A 174 -3.76 -1.69 -13.48
N ALA A 175 -2.65 -0.97 -13.35
CA ALA A 175 -1.85 -0.96 -12.12
C ALA A 175 -2.67 -0.45 -10.91
N ALA A 176 -3.48 0.59 -11.09
CA ALA A 176 -4.36 1.10 -10.04
C ALA A 176 -5.39 0.04 -9.61
N LEU A 177 -6.03 -0.65 -10.55
CA LEU A 177 -6.96 -1.73 -10.21
C LEU A 177 -6.25 -2.93 -9.55
N TRP A 178 -5.06 -3.29 -10.03
CA TRP A 178 -4.21 -4.31 -9.40
C TRP A 178 -3.92 -3.97 -7.94
N PHE A 179 -3.34 -2.79 -7.68
CA PHE A 179 -3.00 -2.35 -6.33
C PHE A 179 -4.24 -2.10 -5.47
N PHE A 180 -5.37 -1.71 -6.04
CA PHE A 180 -6.63 -1.63 -5.31
C PHE A 180 -7.02 -2.99 -4.72
N PHE A 181 -6.95 -4.07 -5.51
CA PHE A 181 -7.20 -5.42 -4.99
C PHE A 181 -6.14 -5.87 -4.00
N ARG A 182 -4.84 -5.58 -4.24
CA ARG A 182 -3.76 -5.93 -3.30
C ARG A 182 -3.96 -5.25 -1.94
N SER A 183 -4.26 -3.95 -1.96
CA SER A 183 -4.53 -3.16 -0.77
C SER A 183 -5.80 -3.62 -0.08
N ALA A 184 -6.88 -3.94 -0.80
CA ALA A 184 -8.11 -4.47 -0.21
C ALA A 184 -7.85 -5.78 0.54
N ILE A 185 -7.09 -6.69 -0.06
CA ILE A 185 -6.68 -7.93 0.61
C ILE A 185 -5.81 -7.63 1.82
N SER A 186 -4.86 -6.68 1.72
CA SER A 186 -4.02 -6.28 2.84
C SER A 186 -4.82 -5.70 4.00
N VAL A 187 -5.75 -4.80 3.73
CA VAL A 187 -6.63 -4.19 4.74
C VAL A 187 -7.43 -5.25 5.46
N GLU A 188 -8.03 -6.20 4.75
CA GLU A 188 -8.81 -7.24 5.40
C GLU A 188 -7.97 -8.26 6.17
N VAL A 189 -6.72 -8.51 5.77
CA VAL A 189 -5.75 -9.27 6.57
C VAL A 189 -5.47 -8.55 7.90
N HIS A 190 -5.32 -7.22 7.87
CA HIS A 190 -5.15 -6.41 9.07
C HIS A 190 -6.42 -6.40 9.94
N ASN A 191 -7.61 -6.27 9.35
CA ASN A 191 -8.88 -6.36 10.07
C ASN A 191 -9.06 -7.73 10.77
N VAL A 192 -8.49 -8.81 10.23
CA VAL A 192 -8.52 -10.13 10.90
C VAL A 192 -7.69 -10.12 12.19
N ARG A 193 -6.58 -9.38 12.23
CA ARG A 193 -5.81 -9.17 13.47
C ARG A 193 -6.65 -8.41 14.50
N ASP A 194 -7.34 -7.37 14.05
CA ASP A 194 -8.01 -6.39 14.90
C ASP A 194 -9.46 -6.78 15.24
N VAL A 195 -9.94 -7.91 14.72
CA VAL A 195 -11.34 -8.39 14.82
C VAL A 195 -11.92 -8.36 16.24
N THR A 196 -11.11 -8.64 17.26
CA THR A 196 -11.59 -8.64 18.66
C THR A 196 -11.77 -7.22 19.19
N GLY A 197 -10.83 -6.31 18.88
CA GLY A 197 -10.92 -4.90 19.26
C GLY A 197 -12.04 -4.19 18.50
N ASP A 198 -12.11 -4.42 17.18
CA ASP A 198 -13.14 -3.87 16.31
C ASP A 198 -14.55 -4.29 16.75
N ALA A 199 -14.75 -5.57 17.08
CA ALA A 199 -16.04 -6.06 17.56
C ALA A 199 -16.47 -5.43 18.90
N ARG A 200 -15.52 -5.18 19.81
CA ARG A 200 -15.79 -4.50 21.09
C ARG A 200 -16.18 -3.04 20.89
N ASN A 201 -15.60 -2.39 19.89
CA ASN A 201 -15.82 -0.99 19.57
C ASN A 201 -16.97 -0.77 18.56
N GLY A 202 -17.65 -1.84 18.14
CA GLY A 202 -18.76 -1.78 17.19
C GLY A 202 -18.34 -1.40 15.76
N VAL A 203 -17.10 -1.68 15.37
CA VAL A 203 -16.57 -1.37 14.03
C VAL A 203 -16.91 -2.50 13.06
N GLU A 204 -17.63 -2.16 11.99
CA GLU A 204 -18.03 -3.10 10.94
C GLU A 204 -16.92 -3.27 9.88
N THR A 205 -16.14 -4.35 10.03
CA THR A 205 -15.15 -4.82 9.04
C THR A 205 -15.61 -6.18 8.48
N LEU A 206 -15.02 -6.64 7.37
CA LEU A 206 -15.39 -7.93 6.80
C LEU A 206 -15.28 -9.07 7.82
N PRO A 207 -14.18 -9.23 8.60
CA PRO A 207 -14.10 -10.29 9.60
C PRO A 207 -15.05 -10.11 10.80
N THR A 208 -15.47 -8.90 11.19
CA THR A 208 -16.46 -8.74 12.26
C THR A 208 -17.88 -9.06 11.80
N VAL A 209 -18.23 -8.73 10.55
CA VAL A 209 -19.58 -8.93 10.00
C VAL A 209 -19.82 -10.37 9.52
N VAL A 210 -18.89 -10.94 8.72
CA VAL A 210 -19.08 -12.27 8.11
C VAL A 210 -18.24 -13.37 8.76
N GLY A 211 -17.33 -13.02 9.66
CA GLY A 211 -16.41 -13.95 10.32
C GLY A 211 -15.15 -14.24 9.50
N VAL A 212 -14.04 -14.50 10.20
CA VAL A 212 -12.70 -14.71 9.62
C VAL A 212 -12.67 -15.74 8.50
N ARG A 213 -13.41 -16.86 8.64
CA ARG A 213 -13.42 -17.92 7.61
C ARG A 213 -14.10 -17.48 6.31
N ARG A 214 -15.17 -16.68 6.38
CA ARG A 214 -15.83 -16.16 5.17
C ARG A 214 -15.03 -15.03 4.53
N THR A 215 -14.42 -14.17 5.36
CA THR A 215 -13.43 -13.18 4.91
C THR A 215 -12.35 -13.86 4.08
N GLN A 216 -11.72 -14.92 4.62
CA GLN A 216 -10.68 -15.68 3.92
C GLN A 216 -11.12 -16.20 2.53
N LEU A 217 -12.35 -16.71 2.41
CA LEU A 217 -12.89 -17.15 1.11
C LEU A 217 -13.08 -15.98 0.14
N GLY A 218 -13.54 -14.84 0.63
CA GLY A 218 -13.63 -13.59 -0.14
C GLY A 218 -12.25 -13.14 -0.63
N LEU A 219 -11.23 -13.23 0.21
CA LEU A 219 -9.85 -12.88 -0.15
C LEU A 219 -9.31 -13.77 -1.27
N TYR A 220 -9.56 -15.08 -1.25
CA TYR A 220 -9.22 -15.94 -2.40
C TYR A 220 -9.93 -15.53 -3.69
N GLY A 221 -11.19 -15.07 -3.59
CA GLY A 221 -11.90 -14.49 -4.72
C GLY A 221 -11.19 -13.26 -5.27
N LEU A 222 -10.77 -12.34 -4.42
CA LEU A 222 -10.01 -11.15 -4.81
C LEU A 222 -8.65 -11.49 -5.42
N GLU A 223 -7.96 -12.53 -4.94
CA GLU A 223 -6.73 -13.04 -5.57
C GLU A 223 -6.97 -13.43 -7.02
N LEU A 224 -8.00 -14.25 -7.27
CA LEU A 224 -8.36 -14.71 -8.62
C LEU A 224 -8.77 -13.55 -9.53
N VAL A 225 -9.56 -12.60 -9.01
CA VAL A 225 -9.97 -11.40 -9.75
C VAL A 225 -8.75 -10.54 -10.11
N SER A 226 -7.83 -10.33 -9.17
CA SER A 226 -6.62 -9.53 -9.40
C SER A 226 -5.71 -10.16 -10.45
N LEU A 227 -5.50 -11.48 -10.40
CA LEU A 227 -4.71 -12.20 -11.40
C LEU A 227 -5.41 -12.24 -12.76
N GLY A 228 -6.72 -12.48 -12.78
CA GLY A 228 -7.53 -12.47 -13.99
C GLY A 228 -7.53 -11.11 -14.69
N LEU A 229 -7.55 -10.01 -13.93
CA LEU A 229 -7.41 -8.65 -14.45
C LEU A 229 -6.09 -8.47 -15.21
N VAL A 230 -4.95 -8.79 -14.58
CA VAL A 230 -3.63 -8.61 -15.22
C VAL A 230 -3.50 -9.54 -16.42
N TRP A 231 -4.00 -10.77 -16.33
CA TRP A 231 -4.00 -11.72 -17.45
C TRP A 231 -4.82 -11.20 -18.63
N ALA A 232 -6.05 -10.74 -18.41
CA ALA A 232 -6.89 -10.16 -19.45
C ALA A 232 -6.27 -8.90 -20.06
N ALA A 233 -5.73 -8.00 -19.23
CA ALA A 233 -5.04 -6.79 -19.69
C ALA A 233 -3.80 -7.11 -20.55
N SER A 234 -3.05 -8.16 -20.18
CA SER A 234 -1.89 -8.61 -20.95
C SER A 234 -2.30 -9.23 -22.29
N TRP A 235 -3.43 -9.96 -22.30
CA TRP A 235 -3.97 -10.58 -23.52
C TRP A 235 -4.39 -9.55 -24.57
N VAL A 236 -4.95 -8.42 -24.13
CA VAL A 236 -5.33 -7.31 -25.02
C VAL A 236 -4.19 -6.30 -25.27
N GLY A 237 -3.00 -6.54 -24.71
CA GLY A 237 -1.81 -5.70 -24.92
C GLY A 237 -1.81 -4.36 -24.18
N VAL A 238 -2.62 -4.20 -23.13
CA VAL A 238 -2.63 -2.98 -22.30
C VAL A 238 -1.47 -2.94 -21.31
N VAL A 239 -1.05 -4.11 -20.84
CA VAL A 239 0.16 -4.30 -20.01
C VAL A 239 1.06 -5.34 -20.66
N PRO A 240 2.36 -5.41 -20.31
CA PRO A 240 3.27 -6.36 -20.93
C PRO A 240 2.85 -7.83 -20.74
N ALA A 241 3.10 -8.66 -21.75
CA ALA A 241 2.74 -10.09 -21.74
C ALA A 241 3.40 -10.89 -20.60
N TRP A 242 4.51 -10.40 -20.06
CA TRP A 242 5.22 -11.01 -18.94
C TRP A 242 4.56 -10.75 -17.58
N ALA A 243 3.68 -9.74 -17.47
CA ALA A 243 3.14 -9.26 -16.20
C ALA A 243 2.45 -10.34 -15.35
N PRO A 244 1.57 -11.21 -15.91
CA PRO A 244 0.93 -12.25 -15.11
C PRO A 244 1.93 -13.24 -14.51
N VAL A 245 2.99 -13.57 -15.26
CA VAL A 245 4.03 -14.53 -14.82
C VAL A 245 4.92 -13.90 -13.74
N ALA A 246 5.33 -12.64 -13.92
CA ALA A 246 6.14 -11.92 -12.96
C ALA A 246 5.43 -11.73 -11.60
N LEU A 247 4.12 -11.52 -11.60
CA LEU A 247 3.32 -11.27 -10.38
C LEU A 247 2.81 -12.56 -9.71
N LEU A 248 2.89 -13.70 -10.38
CA LEU A 248 2.41 -14.98 -9.85
C LEU A 248 3.05 -15.37 -8.49
N PRO A 249 4.36 -15.19 -8.26
CA PRO A 249 4.97 -15.49 -6.96
C PRO A 249 4.38 -14.66 -5.81
N SER A 250 4.06 -13.38 -6.04
CA SER A 250 3.40 -12.55 -5.03
C SER A 250 1.97 -12.99 -4.73
N VAL A 251 1.20 -13.39 -5.75
CA VAL A 251 -0.16 -13.95 -5.58
C VAL A 251 -0.11 -15.25 -4.78
N ALA A 252 0.83 -16.15 -5.09
CA ALA A 252 1.03 -17.39 -4.36
C ALA A 252 1.41 -17.13 -2.90
N TYR A 253 2.33 -16.18 -2.67
CA TYR A 253 2.73 -15.75 -1.32
C TYR A 253 1.55 -15.18 -0.52
N SER A 254 0.77 -14.29 -1.12
CA SER A 254 -0.44 -13.74 -0.50
C SER A 254 -1.51 -14.78 -0.20
N THR A 255 -1.73 -15.71 -1.14
CA THR A 255 -2.67 -16.81 -0.96
C THR A 255 -2.25 -17.69 0.23
N TRP A 256 -0.94 -17.92 0.39
CA TRP A 256 -0.40 -18.62 1.55
C TRP A 256 -0.57 -17.83 2.87
N ILE A 257 -0.38 -16.51 2.87
CA ILE A 257 -0.68 -15.66 4.03
C ILE A 257 -2.15 -15.80 4.41
N THR A 258 -3.03 -15.64 3.42
CA THR A 258 -4.49 -15.76 3.56
C THR A 258 -4.87 -17.12 4.13
N HIS A 259 -4.26 -18.21 3.64
CA HIS A 259 -4.44 -19.55 4.20
C HIS A 259 -3.99 -19.64 5.66
N ALA A 260 -2.82 -19.09 5.98
CA ALA A 260 -2.22 -19.14 7.30
C ALA A 260 -3.05 -18.40 8.38
N LEU A 261 -3.95 -17.48 8.00
CA LEU A 261 -4.87 -16.79 8.93
C LEU A 261 -5.74 -17.75 9.74
N THR A 262 -6.16 -18.88 9.15
CA THR A 262 -7.02 -19.87 9.83
C THR A 262 -6.37 -21.25 9.91
N GLY A 263 -5.40 -21.53 9.04
CA GLY A 263 -4.78 -22.85 8.89
C GLY A 263 -3.49 -23.06 9.67
N SER A 264 -3.07 -22.08 10.50
CA SER A 264 -1.80 -22.16 11.22
C SER A 264 -1.89 -21.59 12.64
N SER A 265 -0.97 -22.01 13.52
CA SER A 265 -0.78 -21.42 14.85
C SER A 265 0.12 -20.19 14.84
N ARG A 266 0.37 -19.58 13.67
CA ARG A 266 1.23 -18.40 13.55
C ARG A 266 0.53 -17.17 14.09
N SER A 267 1.34 -16.23 14.61
CA SER A 267 0.85 -14.92 14.98
C SER A 267 0.32 -14.16 13.75
N VAL A 268 -0.92 -13.69 13.82
CA VAL A 268 -1.57 -12.88 12.78
C VAL A 268 -0.83 -11.56 12.57
N GLU A 269 -0.24 -10.99 13.63
CA GLU A 269 0.61 -9.80 13.53
C GLU A 269 1.80 -10.02 12.60
N ARG A 270 2.48 -11.16 12.70
CA ARG A 270 3.58 -11.51 11.79
C ARG A 270 3.10 -11.70 10.36
N LEU A 271 1.90 -12.26 10.18
CA LEU A 271 1.28 -12.39 8.86
C LEU A 271 0.98 -11.02 8.23
N CYS A 272 0.58 -10.02 9.03
CA CYS A 272 0.40 -8.64 8.59
C CYS A 272 1.74 -8.01 8.16
N THR A 273 2.81 -8.17 8.96
CA THR A 273 4.13 -7.65 8.55
C THR A 273 4.66 -8.31 7.28
N LEU A 274 4.43 -9.62 7.13
CA LEU A 274 4.75 -10.36 5.89
C LEU A 274 3.93 -9.83 4.71
N ARG A 275 2.65 -9.51 4.94
CA ARG A 275 1.75 -8.93 3.94
C ARG A 275 2.25 -7.57 3.42
N ASP A 276 2.73 -6.71 4.31
CA ASP A 276 3.30 -5.40 3.95
C ASP A 276 4.56 -5.52 3.06
N GLY A 277 5.24 -6.67 3.09
CA GLY A 277 6.41 -6.96 2.25
C GLY A 277 6.07 -7.50 0.85
N GLU A 278 4.80 -7.64 0.49
CA GLU A 278 4.40 -8.23 -0.79
C GLU A 278 4.98 -7.48 -2.01
N GLY A 279 5.01 -6.15 -1.97
CA GLY A 279 5.53 -5.31 -3.05
C GLY A 279 6.96 -5.67 -3.43
N VAL A 280 7.80 -6.08 -2.47
CA VAL A 280 9.18 -6.52 -2.72
C VAL A 280 9.23 -7.77 -3.58
N LEU A 281 8.34 -8.75 -3.34
CA LEU A 281 8.26 -9.97 -4.14
C LEU A 281 7.79 -9.67 -5.57
N MET A 282 6.83 -8.74 -5.72
CA MET A 282 6.40 -8.27 -7.04
C MET A 282 7.58 -7.66 -7.81
N ALA A 283 8.35 -6.77 -7.18
CA ALA A 283 9.50 -6.14 -7.80
C ALA A 283 10.61 -7.13 -8.18
N VAL A 284 10.84 -8.17 -7.37
CA VAL A 284 11.76 -9.26 -7.73
C VAL A 284 11.28 -9.98 -8.98
N GLY A 285 9.98 -10.29 -9.08
CA GLY A 285 9.41 -10.91 -10.29
C GLY A 285 9.64 -10.07 -11.55
N VAL A 286 9.38 -8.76 -11.47
CA VAL A 286 9.64 -7.81 -12.56
C VAL A 286 11.13 -7.76 -12.91
N ALA A 287 12.02 -7.69 -11.91
CA ALA A 287 13.46 -7.65 -12.12
C ALA A 287 14.02 -8.93 -12.78
N VAL A 288 13.48 -10.10 -12.42
CA VAL A 288 13.84 -11.37 -13.06
C VAL A 288 13.49 -11.34 -14.54
N VAL A 289 12.29 -10.89 -14.90
CA VAL A 289 11.91 -10.74 -16.31
C VAL A 289 12.82 -9.75 -17.03
N ALA A 290 13.12 -8.60 -16.41
CA ALA A 290 14.02 -7.58 -16.97
C ALA A 290 15.42 -8.14 -17.24
N SER A 291 15.91 -9.04 -16.39
CA SER A 291 17.23 -9.68 -16.57
C SER A 291 17.29 -10.65 -17.75
N VAL A 292 16.15 -11.24 -18.12
CA VAL A 292 16.03 -12.20 -19.23
C VAL A 292 15.73 -11.50 -20.56
N ALA A 293 14.89 -10.45 -20.54
CA ALA A 293 14.47 -9.70 -21.73
C ALA A 293 15.35 -8.47 -22.06
N GLY A 294 16.26 -8.09 -21.16
CA GLY A 294 17.02 -6.83 -21.20
C GLY A 294 16.22 -5.65 -20.60
N PRO A 295 16.90 -4.56 -20.18
CA PRO A 295 16.25 -3.45 -19.45
C PRO A 295 15.12 -2.78 -20.23
N ALA A 296 15.22 -2.74 -21.56
CA ALA A 296 14.18 -2.20 -22.42
C ALA A 296 12.92 -3.08 -22.43
N GLY A 297 13.06 -4.41 -22.34
CA GLY A 297 11.91 -5.34 -22.39
C GLY A 297 11.02 -5.35 -21.14
N ALA A 298 11.44 -4.71 -20.05
CA ALA A 298 10.63 -4.55 -18.83
C ALA A 298 9.77 -3.29 -18.82
N PHE A 299 10.01 -2.35 -19.74
CA PHE A 299 9.29 -1.08 -19.85
C PHE A 299 8.73 -0.85 -21.26
N VAL A 300 8.75 -1.88 -22.11
CA VAL A 300 8.21 -1.91 -23.48
C VAL A 300 7.21 -3.06 -23.60
#